data_AF-A0A7X4A0G5-F1
#
_entry.id   AF-A0A7X4A0G5-F1
#
_cell.length_a   1.000
_cell.length_b   1.000
_cell.length_c   1.000
_cell.angle_alpha   90.00
_cell.angle_beta   90.00
_cell.angle_gamma   90.00
#
_symmetry.space_group_name_H-M   'P 1'
#
loop_
_entity.id
_entity.type
_entity.pdbx_description
1 polymer ?
#
loop_
_entity_poly.entity_id
_entity_poly.type
_entity_poly.pdbx_seq_one_letter_code
_entity_poly.pdbx_strand_id
1 'polypeptide(L)'
;MAVGCLVLVLLATFVLWRSDTSRAERMRIAVVDFVVTNLEWALVPVTEAVNLATQIQSYAVLQRQNRELRDELRRLRAWRETALQLEQENARLLNLNRARLDPALTVVTGKVIADSGSPYRHTVQLNVGRVRDGIADGWAVTDGLGLVGRILGVGQRSSRVLLLTDSTSRVPVTIQPSGQNALLSGDNSRLPVLELIDAPDDVRPGDRV
;
A
#
# COMPACT_ATOMS: atom_id res chain seq x y z
N MET A 1 -55.11 24.62 27.42
CA MET A 1 -55.63 24.38 26.06
C MET A 1 -55.29 22.98 25.54
N ALA A 2 -54.02 22.59 25.45
CA ALA A 2 -53.61 21.28 24.90
C ALA A 2 -54.14 20.05 25.67
N VAL A 3 -54.15 20.09 27.00
CA VAL A 3 -54.64 18.97 27.84
C VAL A 3 -56.15 18.74 27.67
N GLY A 4 -56.93 19.81 27.51
CA GLY A 4 -58.38 19.73 27.27
C GLY A 4 -58.71 19.10 25.92
N CYS A 5 -57.93 19.42 24.87
CA CYS A 5 -58.05 18.77 23.56
C CYS A 5 -57.73 17.28 23.63
N LEU A 6 -56.69 16.88 24.37
CA LEU A 6 -56.29 15.47 24.48
C LEU A 6 -57.36 14.62 25.18
N VAL A 7 -57.99 15.16 26.23
CA VAL A 7 -59.09 14.50 26.94
C VAL A 7 -60.33 14.36 26.07
N LEU A 8 -60.67 15.38 25.27
CA LEU A 8 -61.77 15.31 24.31
C LEU A 8 -61.54 14.29 23.20
N VAL A 9 -60.30 14.19 22.70
CA VAL A 9 -59.92 13.20 21.68
C VAL A 9 -60.02 11.78 22.22
N LEU A 10 -59.60 11.53 23.45
CA LEU A 10 -59.72 10.23 24.13
C LEU A 10 -61.18 9.85 24.42
N LEU A 11 -62.00 10.82 24.84
CA LEU A 11 -63.44 10.61 25.02
C LEU A 11 -64.15 10.30 23.71
N ALA A 12 -63.81 11.01 22.62
CA ALA A 12 -64.38 10.76 21.30
C ALA A 12 -63.99 9.37 20.76
N THR A 13 -62.75 8.92 20.97
CA THR A 13 -62.31 7.56 20.60
C THR A 13 -62.99 6.50 21.46
N PHE A 14 -63.20 6.74 22.74
CA PHE A 14 -63.92 5.82 23.63
C PHE A 14 -65.39 5.66 23.25
N VAL A 15 -66.08 6.76 22.89
CA VAL A 15 -67.48 6.72 22.44
C VAL A 15 -67.60 6.03 21.08
N LEU A 16 -66.64 6.25 20.17
CA LEU A 16 -66.58 5.57 18.87
C LEU A 16 -66.38 4.05 19.02
N TRP A 17 -65.62 3.60 20.03
CA TRP A 17 -65.39 2.18 20.29
C TRP A 17 -66.64 1.44 20.83
N ARG A 18 -67.60 2.16 21.43
CA ARG A 18 -68.81 1.59 22.04
C ARG A 18 -69.99 1.39 21.05
N SER A 19 -69.89 1.87 19.81
CA SER A 19 -70.98 1.82 18.83
C SER A 19 -70.80 0.69 17.81
N ASP A 20 -71.38 -0.49 18.07
CA ASP A 20 -71.42 -1.62 17.15
C ASP A 20 -72.29 -1.36 15.92
N THR A 21 -71.73 -0.73 14.88
CA THR A 21 -72.35 -0.76 13.53
C THR A 21 -71.31 -0.57 12.44
N SER A 22 -71.48 -1.30 11.34
CA SER A 22 -70.59 -1.48 10.17
C SER A 22 -70.28 -0.22 9.34
N ARG A 23 -70.36 0.98 9.94
CA ARG A 23 -69.91 2.28 9.41
C ARG A 23 -68.66 2.81 10.15
N ALA A 24 -68.21 2.13 11.19
CA ALA A 24 -67.03 2.51 12.00
C ALA A 24 -65.70 2.44 11.23
N GLU A 25 -65.59 1.63 10.18
CA GLU A 25 -64.33 1.44 9.45
C GLU A 25 -63.87 2.70 8.70
N ARG A 26 -64.81 3.49 8.14
CA ARG A 26 -64.48 4.75 7.45
C ARG A 26 -64.07 5.87 8.41
N MET A 27 -64.61 5.86 9.63
CA MET A 27 -64.31 6.86 10.66
C MET A 27 -62.97 6.55 11.35
N ARG A 28 -62.61 5.27 11.43
CA ARG A 28 -61.31 4.79 11.89
C ARG A 28 -60.16 5.26 11.00
N ILE A 29 -60.35 5.27 9.68
CA ILE A 29 -59.36 5.78 8.72
C ILE A 29 -59.16 7.29 8.88
N ALA A 30 -60.23 8.07 9.08
CA ALA A 30 -60.13 9.52 9.26
C ALA A 30 -59.42 9.96 10.56
N VAL A 31 -59.60 9.21 11.65
CA VAL A 31 -58.92 9.49 12.93
C VAL A 31 -57.45 9.06 12.88
N VAL A 32 -57.16 7.93 12.22
CA VAL A 32 -55.77 7.48 11.99
C VAL A 32 -55.02 8.49 11.12
N ASP A 33 -55.62 8.98 10.02
CA ASP A 33 -54.99 10.00 9.16
C ASP A 33 -54.71 11.32 9.90
N PHE A 34 -55.62 11.77 10.77
CA PHE A 34 -55.43 13.01 11.54
C PHE A 34 -54.31 12.90 12.58
N VAL A 35 -54.16 11.73 13.21
CA VAL A 35 -53.13 11.49 14.24
C VAL A 35 -51.77 11.20 13.60
N VAL A 36 -51.72 10.43 12.51
CA VAL A 36 -50.49 10.10 11.79
C VAL A 36 -49.88 11.33 11.13
N THR A 37 -50.71 12.18 10.49
CA THR A 37 -50.26 13.43 9.85
C THR A 37 -49.74 14.45 10.89
N ASN A 38 -50.20 14.39 12.13
CA ASN A 38 -49.73 15.21 13.24
C ASN A 38 -48.64 14.55 14.10
N LEU A 39 -47.92 13.53 13.63
CA LEU A 39 -46.74 13.03 14.36
C LEU A 39 -45.43 13.44 13.70
N GLU A 40 -45.46 13.84 12.43
CA GLU A 40 -44.27 14.24 11.67
C GLU A 40 -43.60 15.50 12.25
N TRP A 41 -44.37 16.49 12.73
CA TRP A 41 -43.83 17.74 13.31
C TRP A 41 -43.16 17.59 14.69
N ALA A 42 -43.45 16.51 15.43
CA ALA A 42 -42.86 16.28 16.75
C ALA A 42 -41.45 15.63 16.68
N LEU A 43 -41.10 14.99 15.56
CA LEU A 43 -39.82 14.31 15.38
C LEU A 43 -38.76 15.18 14.69
N VAL A 44 -39.15 16.27 14.03
CA VAL A 44 -38.25 17.24 13.34
C VAL A 44 -37.18 17.86 14.26
N PRO A 45 -37.47 18.32 15.50
CA PRO A 45 -36.43 18.93 16.33
C PRO A 45 -35.41 17.92 16.89
N VAL A 46 -35.76 16.62 16.94
CA VAL A 46 -34.87 15.56 17.46
C VAL A 46 -33.85 15.15 16.39
N THR A 47 -34.24 15.12 15.12
CA THR A 47 -33.33 14.79 14.01
C THR A 47 -32.35 15.94 13.71
N GLU A 48 -32.76 17.19 13.85
CA GLU A 48 -31.89 18.36 13.70
C GLU A 48 -30.79 18.45 14.78
N ALA A 49 -31.12 18.13 16.04
CA ALA A 49 -30.14 18.12 17.14
C ALA A 49 -29.04 17.05 16.96
N VAL A 50 -29.39 15.89 16.39
CA VAL A 50 -28.42 14.80 16.09
C VAL A 50 -27.50 15.17 14.91
N ASN A 51 -28.01 15.93 13.93
CA ASN A 51 -27.22 16.38 12.78
C ASN A 51 -26.17 17.44 13.15
N LEU A 52 -26.47 18.33 14.10
CA LEU A 52 -25.50 19.31 14.59
C LEU A 52 -24.38 18.67 15.45
N ALA A 53 -24.71 17.65 16.25
CA ALA A 53 -23.72 16.94 17.07
C ALA A 53 -22.70 16.15 16.22
N THR A 54 -23.13 15.57 15.10
CA THR A 54 -22.27 14.83 14.16
C THR A 54 -21.38 15.74 13.30
N GLN A 55 -21.83 16.97 12.99
CA GLN A 55 -21.02 17.98 12.29
C GLN A 55 -19.88 18.57 13.13
N ILE A 56 -20.05 18.69 14.45
CA ILE A 56 -18.96 19.17 15.33
C ILE A 56 -17.86 18.12 15.48
N GLN A 57 -18.22 16.83 15.51
CA GLN A 57 -17.25 15.74 15.58
C GLN A 57 -16.41 15.63 14.30
N SER A 58 -17.02 15.81 13.12
CA SER A 58 -16.30 15.75 11.84
C SER A 58 -15.27 16.88 11.71
N TYR A 59 -15.59 18.10 12.15
CA TYR A 59 -14.66 19.23 12.06
C TYR A 59 -13.41 19.05 12.93
N ALA A 60 -13.57 18.53 14.15
CA ALA A 60 -12.43 18.23 15.04
C ALA A 60 -11.54 17.11 14.49
N VAL A 61 -12.12 16.08 13.86
CA VAL A 61 -11.38 14.99 13.21
C VAL A 61 -10.64 15.48 11.98
N LEU A 62 -11.29 16.27 11.11
CA LEU A 62 -10.66 16.86 9.92
C LEU A 62 -9.49 17.78 10.29
N GLN A 63 -9.61 18.60 11.34
CA GLN A 63 -8.49 19.43 11.79
C GLN A 63 -7.32 18.61 12.34
N ARG A 64 -7.58 17.51 13.06
CA ARG A 64 -6.52 16.60 13.54
C ARG A 64 -5.81 15.93 12.36
N GLN A 65 -6.55 15.39 11.40
CA GLN A 65 -5.99 14.79 10.18
C GLN A 65 -5.16 15.81 9.38
N ASN A 66 -5.63 17.04 9.24
CA ASN A 66 -4.86 18.06 8.52
C ASN A 66 -3.54 18.42 9.24
N ARG A 67 -3.54 18.45 10.59
CA ARG A 67 -2.32 18.65 11.37
C ARG A 67 -1.35 17.48 11.23
N GLU A 68 -1.84 16.25 11.37
CA GLU A 68 -1.03 15.04 11.23
C GLU A 68 -0.40 14.92 9.84
N LEU A 69 -1.18 15.16 8.78
CA LEU A 69 -0.69 15.19 7.41
C LEU A 69 0.35 16.30 7.19
N ARG A 70 0.17 17.49 7.79
CA ARG A 70 1.18 18.56 7.72
C ARG A 70 2.46 18.17 8.44
N ASP A 71 2.37 17.45 9.55
CA ASP A 71 3.53 17.00 10.33
C ASP A 71 4.30 15.90 9.60
N GLU A 72 3.59 14.97 8.97
CA GLU A 72 4.17 13.97 8.08
C GLU A 72 4.83 14.61 6.85
N LEU A 73 4.16 15.56 6.21
CA LEU A 73 4.73 16.31 5.08
C LEU A 73 6.01 17.06 5.48
N ARG A 74 6.03 17.67 6.66
CA ARG A 74 7.23 18.34 7.21
C ARG A 74 8.37 17.34 7.43
N ARG A 75 8.08 16.19 8.02
CA ARG A 75 9.07 15.11 8.21
C ARG A 75 9.62 14.62 6.87
N LEU A 76 8.75 14.27 5.93
CA LEU A 76 9.16 13.79 4.60
C LEU A 76 10.00 14.82 3.84
N ARG A 77 9.68 16.12 3.96
CA ARG A 77 10.49 17.20 3.38
C ARG A 77 11.89 17.25 4.00
N ALA A 78 12.00 17.15 5.33
CA ALA A 78 13.30 17.12 6.01
C ALA A 78 14.15 15.92 5.61
N TRP A 79 13.54 14.73 5.49
CA TRP A 79 14.21 13.53 4.99
C TRP A 79 14.69 13.71 3.54
N ARG A 80 13.85 14.28 2.67
CA ARG A 80 14.22 14.57 1.28
C ARG A 80 15.40 15.55 1.20
N GLU A 81 15.39 16.61 2.00
CA GLU A 81 16.48 17.59 2.03
C GLU A 81 17.79 16.96 2.50
N THR A 82 17.74 16.13 3.53
CA THR A 82 18.91 15.38 4.03
C THR A 82 19.45 14.40 2.97
N ALA A 83 18.56 13.69 2.27
CA ALA A 83 18.95 12.78 1.19
C ALA A 83 19.63 13.53 0.03
N LEU A 84 19.10 14.70 -0.36
CA LEU A 84 19.71 15.54 -1.39
C LEU A 84 21.09 16.07 -0.97
N GLN A 85 21.25 16.46 0.29
CA GLN A 85 22.54 16.91 0.82
C GLN A 85 23.58 15.77 0.78
N LEU A 86 23.20 14.56 1.21
CA LEU A 86 24.06 13.37 1.14
C LEU A 86 24.43 13.01 -0.31
N GLU A 87 23.48 13.11 -1.24
CA GLU A 87 23.73 12.86 -2.66
C GLU A 87 24.73 13.89 -3.25
N GLN A 88 24.57 15.17 -2.91
CA GLN A 88 25.49 16.23 -3.32
C GLN A 88 26.89 16.05 -2.72
N GLU A 89 26.97 15.68 -1.44
CA GLU A 89 28.23 15.40 -0.77
C GLU A 89 28.93 14.20 -1.40
N ASN A 90 28.21 13.11 -1.66
CA ASN A 90 28.74 11.93 -2.32
C ASN A 90 29.23 12.26 -3.75
N ALA A 91 28.44 13.00 -4.54
CA ALA A 91 28.86 13.46 -5.86
C ALA A 91 30.13 14.34 -5.79
N ARG A 92 30.23 15.23 -4.81
CA ARG A 92 31.42 16.05 -4.58
C ARG A 92 32.64 15.20 -4.21
N LEU A 93 32.48 14.22 -3.32
CA LEU A 93 33.54 13.29 -2.93
C LEU A 93 34.02 12.45 -4.12
N LEU A 94 33.11 11.96 -4.96
CA LEU A 94 33.44 11.19 -6.16
C LEU A 94 34.17 12.04 -7.22
N ASN A 95 33.76 13.30 -7.40
CA ASN A 95 34.45 14.26 -8.26
C ASN A 95 35.88 14.55 -7.78
N LEU A 96 36.09 14.69 -6.46
CA LEU A 96 37.41 14.89 -5.88
C LEU A 96 38.30 13.65 -6.01
N ASN A 97 37.73 12.45 -5.93
CA ASN A 97 38.45 11.19 -6.05
C ASN A 97 38.77 10.82 -7.52
N ARG A 98 38.41 11.65 -8.51
CA ARG A 98 38.46 11.31 -9.96
C ARG A 98 37.85 9.93 -10.25
N ALA A 99 36.90 9.49 -9.42
CA ALA A 99 36.17 8.27 -9.66
C ALA A 99 35.36 8.52 -10.93
N ARG A 100 35.72 7.85 -12.03
CA ARG A 100 34.85 7.78 -13.21
C ARG A 100 33.60 7.02 -12.78
N LEU A 101 32.62 7.75 -12.26
CA LEU A 101 31.24 7.30 -12.29
C LEU A 101 30.89 7.12 -13.76
N ASP A 102 30.57 5.91 -14.19
CA ASP A 102 29.85 5.73 -15.45
C ASP A 102 28.45 6.33 -15.24
N PRO A 103 28.13 7.53 -15.77
CA PRO A 103 27.02 8.34 -15.25
C PRO A 103 25.63 7.95 -15.80
N ALA A 104 25.42 6.72 -16.25
CA ALA A 104 24.10 6.29 -16.71
C ALA A 104 23.87 4.82 -16.38
N LEU A 105 23.15 4.56 -15.30
CA LEU A 105 22.45 3.28 -15.15
C LEU A 105 21.46 3.17 -16.30
N THR A 106 21.88 2.47 -17.37
CA THR A 106 20.99 2.12 -18.47
C THR A 106 20.02 1.06 -17.97
N VAL A 107 18.79 1.46 -17.69
CA VAL A 107 17.74 0.54 -17.23
C VAL A 107 16.91 0.10 -18.43
N VAL A 108 16.84 -1.22 -18.62
CA VAL A 108 16.02 -1.85 -19.66
C VAL A 108 15.01 -2.76 -18.98
N THR A 109 13.73 -2.56 -19.28
CA THR A 109 12.66 -3.42 -18.75
C THR A 109 12.31 -4.50 -19.76
N GLY A 110 12.37 -5.76 -19.33
CA GLY A 110 11.99 -6.92 -20.11
C GLY A 110 10.95 -7.78 -19.38
N LYS A 111 10.22 -8.59 -20.16
CA LYS A 111 9.30 -9.60 -19.67
C LYS A 111 9.94 -10.99 -19.79
N VAL A 112 9.70 -11.82 -18.78
CA VAL A 112 10.02 -13.25 -18.81
C VAL A 112 9.17 -13.94 -19.87
N ILE A 113 9.82 -14.61 -20.82
CA ILE A 113 9.17 -15.33 -21.91
C ILE A 113 9.28 -16.85 -21.78
N ALA A 114 10.26 -17.34 -21.01
CA ALA A 114 10.40 -18.75 -20.69
C ALA A 114 11.19 -18.92 -19.39
N ASP A 115 10.80 -19.94 -18.61
CA ASP A 115 11.72 -20.59 -17.68
C ASP A 115 12.41 -21.70 -18.46
N SER A 116 13.67 -21.48 -18.82
CA SER A 116 14.47 -22.45 -19.57
C SER A 116 15.31 -23.33 -18.64
N GLY A 117 15.04 -23.27 -17.33
CA GLY A 117 15.79 -23.98 -16.33
C GLY A 117 15.61 -25.51 -16.39
N SER A 118 16.67 -26.21 -16.05
CA SER A 118 16.66 -27.63 -15.67
C SER A 118 16.66 -27.70 -14.13
N PRO A 119 16.28 -28.81 -13.48
CA PRO A 119 16.50 -29.00 -12.04
C PRO A 119 17.95 -28.71 -11.58
N TYR A 120 18.91 -28.74 -12.50
CA TYR A 120 20.32 -28.47 -12.25
C TYR A 120 20.80 -27.10 -12.75
N ARG A 121 19.94 -26.33 -13.45
CA ARG A 121 20.26 -25.02 -14.00
C ARG A 121 19.08 -24.07 -13.86
N HIS A 122 19.21 -23.06 -13.02
CA HIS A 122 18.19 -22.06 -12.76
C HIS A 122 18.43 -20.84 -13.67
N THR A 123 17.75 -20.82 -14.82
CA THR A 123 17.91 -19.74 -15.81
C THR A 123 16.58 -19.29 -16.40
N VAL A 124 16.44 -17.99 -16.60
CA VAL A 124 15.23 -17.37 -17.14
C VAL A 124 15.53 -16.68 -18.47
N GLN A 125 14.60 -16.71 -19.41
CA GLN A 125 14.73 -16.02 -20.69
C GLN A 125 13.87 -14.75 -20.73
N LEU A 126 14.47 -13.63 -21.15
CA LEU A 126 13.83 -12.33 -21.29
C LEU A 126 13.66 -11.93 -22.76
N ASN A 127 12.64 -11.14 -23.07
CA ASN A 127 12.38 -10.58 -24.41
C ASN A 127 13.17 -9.30 -24.73
N VAL A 128 14.37 -9.16 -24.14
CA VAL A 128 15.27 -8.02 -24.39
C VAL A 128 16.59 -8.54 -24.96
N GLY A 129 17.16 -7.82 -25.93
CA GLY A 129 18.34 -8.24 -26.68
C GLY A 129 19.22 -7.10 -27.14
N ARG A 130 20.36 -7.42 -27.77
CA ARG A 130 21.42 -6.45 -28.08
C ARG A 130 21.00 -5.36 -29.06
N VAL A 131 20.24 -5.73 -30.10
CA VAL A 131 19.99 -4.83 -31.25
C VAL A 131 18.98 -3.74 -30.91
N ARG A 132 17.92 -4.10 -30.19
CA ARG A 132 16.84 -3.17 -29.83
C ARG A 132 17.10 -2.46 -28.50
N ASP A 133 17.65 -3.18 -27.53
CA ASP A 133 17.64 -2.75 -26.13
C ASP A 133 19.06 -2.47 -25.60
N GLY A 134 20.11 -2.78 -26.37
CA GLY A 134 21.49 -2.41 -26.01
C GLY A 134 22.08 -3.14 -24.80
N ILE A 135 21.42 -4.20 -24.30
CA ILE A 135 21.88 -4.95 -23.13
C ILE A 135 23.18 -5.72 -23.44
N ALA A 136 23.96 -5.99 -22.40
CA ALA A 136 25.21 -6.74 -22.48
C ALA A 136 25.29 -7.86 -21.44
N ASP A 137 26.21 -8.80 -21.66
CA ASP A 137 26.50 -9.87 -20.71
C ASP A 137 27.04 -9.29 -19.39
N GLY A 138 26.69 -9.93 -18.28
CA GLY A 138 27.08 -9.51 -16.94
C GLY A 138 26.20 -8.43 -16.30
N TRP A 139 25.26 -7.84 -17.04
CA TRP A 139 24.33 -6.85 -16.47
C TRP A 139 23.48 -7.46 -15.34
N ALA A 140 23.28 -6.68 -14.29
CA ALA A 140 22.43 -7.06 -13.17
C ALA A 140 20.95 -7.10 -13.60
N VAL A 141 20.22 -8.09 -13.11
CA VAL A 141 18.79 -8.24 -13.31
C VAL A 141 18.11 -8.15 -11.96
N THR A 142 17.21 -7.18 -11.82
CA THR A 142 16.48 -6.90 -10.58
C THR A 142 14.99 -7.03 -10.81
N ASP A 143 14.24 -7.38 -9.77
CA ASP A 143 12.79 -7.26 -9.70
C ASP A 143 12.38 -6.16 -8.71
N GLY A 144 11.10 -6.13 -8.30
CA GLY A 144 10.60 -5.15 -7.35
C GLY A 144 11.11 -5.34 -5.90
N LEU A 145 11.75 -6.46 -5.59
CA LEU A 145 12.24 -6.79 -4.25
C LEU A 145 13.76 -6.71 -4.15
N GLY A 146 14.49 -7.00 -5.23
CA GLY A 146 15.93 -6.89 -5.24
C GLY A 146 16.61 -7.55 -6.44
N LEU A 147 17.85 -7.97 -6.23
CA LEU A 147 18.65 -8.64 -7.24
C LEU A 147 18.13 -10.07 -7.46
N VAL A 148 17.89 -10.42 -8.71
CA VAL A 148 17.41 -11.75 -9.13
C VAL A 148 18.53 -12.57 -9.77
N GLY A 149 19.48 -11.91 -10.43
CA GLY A 149 20.59 -12.57 -11.10
C GLY A 149 21.36 -11.65 -12.04
N ARG A 150 22.02 -12.25 -13.02
CA ARG A 150 22.78 -11.53 -14.06
C ARG A 150 22.55 -12.08 -15.45
N ILE A 151 22.72 -11.24 -16.46
CA ILE A 151 22.71 -11.68 -17.86
C ILE A 151 23.90 -12.61 -18.13
N LEU A 152 23.60 -13.85 -18.50
CA LEU A 152 24.58 -14.86 -18.88
C LEU A 152 24.93 -14.81 -20.37
N GLY A 153 23.96 -14.41 -21.20
CA GLY A 153 24.10 -14.41 -22.65
C GLY A 153 23.05 -13.53 -23.31
N VAL A 154 23.48 -12.65 -24.21
CA VAL A 154 22.61 -11.78 -25.01
C VAL A 154 22.54 -12.24 -26.46
N GLY A 155 21.33 -12.52 -26.94
CA GLY A 155 21.01 -12.69 -28.36
C GLY A 155 20.51 -11.39 -29.00
N GLN A 156 20.10 -11.46 -30.27
CA GLN A 156 19.63 -10.26 -30.99
C GLN A 156 18.35 -9.64 -30.40
N ARG A 157 17.41 -10.48 -29.96
CA ARG A 157 16.06 -10.09 -29.49
C ARG A 157 15.67 -10.68 -28.12
N SER A 158 16.55 -11.48 -27.54
CA SER A 158 16.32 -12.13 -26.26
C SER A 158 17.64 -12.29 -25.51
N SER A 159 17.54 -12.53 -24.21
CA SER A 159 18.68 -12.75 -23.34
C SER A 159 18.36 -13.81 -22.30
N ARG A 160 19.41 -14.43 -21.78
CA ARG A 160 19.34 -15.45 -20.74
C ARG A 160 19.90 -14.88 -19.45
N VAL A 161 19.16 -15.04 -18.37
CA VAL A 161 19.52 -14.66 -17.00
C VAL A 161 19.97 -15.91 -16.26
N LEU A 162 21.14 -15.83 -15.62
CA LEU A 162 21.56 -16.78 -14.59
C LEU A 162 21.01 -16.28 -13.24
N LEU A 163 20.17 -17.07 -12.59
CA LEU A 163 19.57 -16.70 -11.30
C LEU A 163 20.59 -16.79 -10.16
N LEU A 164 20.36 -16.04 -9.08
CA LEU A 164 21.18 -16.14 -7.86
C LEU A 164 21.12 -17.52 -7.21
N THR A 165 20.03 -18.26 -7.41
CA THR A 165 19.84 -19.60 -6.85
C THR A 165 20.58 -20.69 -7.60
N ASP A 166 21.10 -20.43 -8.80
CA ASP A 166 21.81 -21.46 -9.59
C ASP A 166 23.12 -21.89 -8.92
N SER A 167 23.42 -23.19 -8.93
CA SER A 167 24.67 -23.76 -8.38
C SER A 167 25.99 -23.16 -8.89
N THR A 168 25.96 -22.50 -10.06
CA THR A 168 27.12 -21.84 -10.67
C THR A 168 27.13 -20.33 -10.43
N SER A 169 26.11 -19.80 -9.75
CA SER A 169 25.98 -18.39 -9.42
C SER A 169 26.84 -18.05 -8.20
N ARG A 170 27.68 -17.03 -8.37
CA ARG A 170 28.55 -16.49 -7.34
C ARG A 170 28.52 -14.97 -7.45
N VAL A 171 28.09 -14.31 -6.39
CA VAL A 171 27.94 -12.85 -6.33
C VAL A 171 28.55 -12.33 -5.03
N PRO A 172 29.55 -11.44 -5.09
CA PRO A 172 30.07 -10.80 -3.89
C PRO A 172 29.00 -9.86 -3.32
N VAL A 173 28.76 -9.95 -2.02
CA VAL A 173 27.75 -9.18 -1.30
C VAL A 173 28.35 -8.57 -0.03
N THR A 174 27.69 -7.57 0.51
CA THR A 174 28.09 -6.93 1.76
C THR A 174 26.95 -7.03 2.76
N ILE A 175 27.23 -7.62 3.93
CA ILE A 175 26.25 -7.82 5.00
C ILE A 175 26.18 -6.53 5.84
N GLN A 176 24.96 -6.03 6.07
CA GLN A 176 24.69 -4.87 6.91
C GLN A 176 23.99 -5.30 8.21
N PRO A 177 24.36 -4.71 9.38
CA PRO A 177 25.17 -3.49 9.54
C PRO A 177 26.68 -3.71 9.69
N SER A 178 27.16 -4.96 9.77
CA SER A 178 28.57 -5.27 10.06
C SER A 178 29.55 -4.77 8.98
N GLY A 179 29.08 -4.56 7.75
CA GLY A 179 29.89 -4.11 6.61
C GLY A 179 30.82 -5.19 6.07
N GLN A 180 30.65 -6.44 6.50
CA GLN A 180 31.49 -7.55 6.07
C GLN A 180 31.16 -7.98 4.65
N ASN A 181 32.20 -8.36 3.91
CA ASN A 181 32.03 -8.96 2.60
C ASN A 181 31.78 -10.45 2.75
N ALA A 182 30.91 -10.99 1.90
CA ALA A 182 30.64 -12.40 1.79
C ALA A 182 30.43 -12.76 0.31
N LEU A 183 30.40 -14.05 0.02
CA LEU A 183 30.06 -14.57 -1.29
C LEU A 183 28.69 -15.25 -1.22
N LEU A 184 27.70 -14.68 -1.92
CA LEU A 184 26.43 -15.37 -2.12
C LEU A 184 26.62 -16.44 -3.20
N SER A 185 26.49 -17.69 -2.79
CA SER A 185 26.63 -18.89 -3.62
C SER A 185 25.27 -19.57 -3.76
N GLY A 186 24.82 -19.75 -5.00
CA GLY A 186 23.63 -20.52 -5.28
C GLY A 186 23.87 -22.01 -5.09
N ASP A 187 22.85 -22.74 -4.65
CA ASP A 187 22.89 -24.18 -4.36
C ASP A 187 21.64 -24.91 -4.91
N ASN A 188 20.92 -24.28 -5.83
CA ASN A 188 19.60 -24.65 -6.35
C ASN A 188 18.49 -24.70 -5.27
N SER A 189 18.75 -24.21 -4.06
CA SER A 189 17.69 -24.00 -3.06
C SER A 189 16.98 -22.66 -3.28
N ARG A 190 15.93 -22.41 -2.50
CA ARG A 190 15.23 -21.10 -2.52
C ARG A 190 16.00 -20.01 -1.80
N LEU A 191 16.93 -20.37 -0.92
CA LEU A 191 17.67 -19.45 -0.06
C LEU A 191 19.16 -19.74 -0.26
N PRO A 192 19.82 -19.02 -1.18
CA PRO A 192 21.24 -19.23 -1.45
C PRO A 192 22.07 -18.96 -0.19
N VAL A 193 23.21 -19.61 -0.10
CA VAL A 193 24.07 -19.57 1.09
C VAL A 193 25.10 -18.46 0.98
N LEU A 194 25.51 -17.94 2.14
CA LEU A 194 26.63 -17.03 2.25
C LEU A 194 27.88 -17.82 2.62
N GLU A 195 28.90 -17.72 1.79
CA GLU A 195 30.22 -18.30 1.99
C GLU A 195 31.25 -17.19 2.24
N LEU A 196 32.44 -17.56 2.72
CA LEU A 196 33.57 -16.65 2.89
C LEU A 196 33.28 -15.43 3.80
N ILE A 197 32.61 -15.67 4.94
CA ILE A 197 32.41 -14.65 5.98
C ILE A 197 33.64 -14.66 6.91
N ASP A 198 34.31 -13.52 7.05
CA ASP A 198 35.55 -13.41 7.85
C ASP A 198 35.28 -13.49 9.36
N ALA A 199 34.26 -12.79 9.86
CA ALA A 199 33.88 -12.73 11.27
C ALA A 199 32.40 -13.13 11.44
N PRO A 200 32.08 -14.43 11.44
CA PRO A 200 30.69 -14.90 11.51
C PRO A 200 29.96 -14.51 12.81
N ASP A 201 30.69 -14.22 13.89
CA ASP A 201 30.11 -13.79 15.18
C ASP A 201 29.40 -12.41 15.10
N ASP A 202 29.79 -11.60 14.11
CA ASP A 202 29.22 -10.27 13.84
C ASP A 202 28.03 -10.31 12.86
N VAL A 203 27.60 -11.51 12.43
CA VAL A 203 26.46 -11.72 11.53
C VAL A 203 25.33 -12.40 12.28
N ARG A 204 24.12 -11.86 12.15
CA ARG A 204 22.92 -12.37 12.83
C ARG A 204 21.81 -12.70 11.83
N PRO A 205 20.95 -13.69 12.14
CA PRO A 205 19.74 -13.92 11.36
C PRO A 205 18.89 -12.63 11.28
N GLY A 206 18.54 -12.24 10.05
CA GLY A 206 17.78 -11.01 9.77
C GLY A 206 18.64 -9.82 9.33
N ASP A 207 19.98 -9.94 9.37
CA ASP A 207 20.88 -8.96 8.78
C ASP A 207 20.63 -8.84 7.26
N ARG A 208 20.82 -7.62 6.74
CA ARG A 208 20.53 -7.31 5.34
C ARG A 208 21.72 -7.63 4.46
N VAL A 209 21.45 -8.17 3.28
CA VAL A 209 22.43 -8.50 2.23
C VAL A 209 22.04 -7.79 0.94
#